data_AF-A0A946MYQ7-F1
#
_entry.id   AF-A0A946MYQ7-F1
#
_cell.length_a   1.000
_cell.length_b   1.000
_cell.length_c   1.000
_cell.angle_alpha   90.00
_cell.angle_beta   90.00
_cell.angle_gamma   90.00
#
_symmetry.space_group_name_H-M   'P 1'
#
loop_
_entity.id
_entity.type
_entity.pdbx_description
1 polymer ?
#
loop_
_entity_poly.entity_id
_entity_poly.type
_entity_poly.pdbx_seq_one_letter_code
_entity_poly.pdbx_strand_id
1 'polypeptide(L)'
;MDDAAGKIPFKEVAERLYQEMVEREYEGEPLDSKATAYLNYVLQRERIRQGATDAGQRQDAVDYETLVTLKNADSDDPQHAHAMLAFQRLSVDPIKAAEYVERLITSRQTELSQKMTDIASKQRPRGRKPFAKIIDEIVRQDPSISRNSVLQRFKKHEEFNVIDDKIICHEPHDEMPVSGLSQALSRSKARLLKILKKHSR
;
A
#
# COMPACT_ATOMS: atom_id res chain seq x y z
N MET A 1 -54.04 -11.57 -6.96
CA MET A 1 -53.87 -10.14 -6.62
C MET A 1 -52.39 -9.93 -6.42
N ASP A 2 -51.79 -9.13 -7.31
CA ASP A 2 -50.36 -8.87 -7.37
C ASP A 2 -49.91 -8.00 -6.19
N ASP A 3 -49.26 -8.61 -5.20
CA ASP A 3 -48.47 -7.86 -4.21
C ASP A 3 -47.12 -7.49 -4.84
N ALA A 4 -47.16 -6.49 -5.71
CA ALA A 4 -46.02 -5.72 -6.17
C ALA A 4 -45.59 -4.68 -5.11
N ALA A 5 -45.53 -5.08 -3.83
CA ALA A 5 -44.86 -4.31 -2.79
C ALA A 5 -43.35 -4.55 -2.94
N GLY A 6 -42.61 -3.49 -3.25
CA GLY A 6 -41.24 -3.54 -3.76
C GLY A 6 -40.30 -4.46 -2.98
N LYS A 7 -40.00 -5.62 -3.57
CA LYS A 7 -38.89 -6.46 -3.13
C LYS A 7 -37.61 -5.70 -3.42
N ILE A 8 -36.96 -5.22 -2.36
CA ILE A 8 -35.62 -4.65 -2.44
C ILE A 8 -34.73 -5.67 -3.16
N PRO A 9 -34.02 -5.32 -4.24
CA PRO A 9 -33.14 -6.24 -4.94
C PRO A 9 -32.15 -6.89 -3.98
N PHE A 10 -31.91 -8.20 -4.12
CA PHE A 10 -30.95 -8.94 -3.27
C PHE A 10 -29.60 -8.23 -3.18
N LYS A 11 -29.16 -7.60 -4.27
CA LYS A 11 -27.92 -6.82 -4.33
C LYS A 11 -27.88 -5.70 -3.28
N GLU A 12 -28.96 -4.93 -3.13
CA GLU A 12 -29.05 -3.83 -2.16
C GLU A 12 -29.17 -4.34 -0.72
N VAL A 13 -29.77 -5.52 -0.52
CA VAL A 13 -29.80 -6.17 0.80
C VAL A 13 -28.41 -6.71 1.17
N ALA A 14 -27.72 -7.37 0.24
CA ALA A 14 -26.39 -7.91 0.44
C ALA A 14 -25.35 -6.80 0.70
N GLU A 15 -25.48 -5.66 0.02
CA GLU A 15 -24.61 -4.51 0.22
C GLU A 15 -24.83 -3.87 1.59
N ARG A 16 -26.09 -3.69 2.03
CA ARG A 16 -26.39 -3.22 3.39
C ARG A 16 -25.87 -4.17 4.46
N LEU A 17 -26.07 -5.47 4.31
CA LEU A 17 -25.54 -6.46 5.26
C LEU A 17 -24.01 -6.42 5.32
N TYR A 18 -23.34 -6.21 4.19
CA TYR A 18 -21.89 -6.08 4.15
C TYR A 18 -21.43 -4.81 4.87
N GLN A 19 -22.08 -3.67 4.61
CA GLN A 19 -21.80 -2.41 5.31
C GLN A 19 -22.01 -2.56 6.81
N GLU A 20 -23.13 -3.12 7.25
CA GLU A 20 -23.39 -3.40 8.67
C GLU A 20 -22.31 -4.27 9.30
N MET A 21 -21.82 -5.30 8.58
CA MET A 21 -20.74 -6.16 9.06
C MET A 21 -19.41 -5.40 9.19
N VAL A 22 -19.10 -4.50 8.26
CA VAL A 22 -17.87 -3.70 8.25
C VAL A 22 -17.91 -2.58 9.29
N GLU A 23 -19.04 -1.87 9.39
CA GLU A 23 -19.27 -0.74 10.31
C GLU A 23 -19.39 -1.19 11.77
N ARG A 24 -19.72 -2.45 12.03
CA ARG A 24 -19.79 -3.00 13.39
C ARG A 24 -18.45 -2.96 14.13
N GLU A 25 -17.34 -2.66 13.44
CA GLU A 25 -15.98 -2.56 13.98
C GLU A 25 -15.71 -3.63 15.03
N TYR A 26 -15.37 -4.85 14.59
CA TYR A 26 -14.96 -5.93 15.50
C TYR A 26 -13.59 -5.65 16.16
N GLU A 27 -13.18 -4.40 16.33
CA GLU A 27 -11.92 -4.02 16.93
C GLU A 27 -11.95 -4.31 18.44
N GLY A 28 -10.98 -5.08 18.94
CA GLY A 28 -10.94 -5.51 20.35
C GLY A 28 -11.80 -6.72 20.74
N GLU A 29 -12.69 -7.22 19.86
CA GLU A 29 -13.40 -8.48 20.15
C GLU A 29 -12.47 -9.71 20.11
N PRO A 30 -12.78 -10.77 20.88
CA PRO A 30 -12.08 -12.05 20.78
C PRO A 30 -12.19 -12.65 19.37
N LEU A 31 -11.14 -13.32 18.91
CA LEU A 31 -11.09 -13.93 17.57
C LEU A 31 -12.27 -14.88 17.30
N ASP A 32 -12.69 -15.63 18.31
CA ASP A 32 -13.83 -16.57 18.22
C ASP A 32 -15.16 -15.86 17.89
N SER A 33 -15.41 -14.70 18.53
CA SER A 33 -16.59 -13.88 18.25
C SER A 33 -16.59 -13.40 16.79
N LYS A 34 -15.45 -12.88 16.32
CA LYS A 34 -15.30 -12.40 14.93
C LYS A 34 -15.50 -13.52 13.93
N ALA A 35 -14.81 -14.64 14.16
CA ALA A 35 -14.86 -15.83 13.32
C ALA A 35 -16.30 -16.33 13.14
N THR A 36 -17.03 -16.45 14.25
CA THR A 36 -18.43 -16.85 14.27
C THR A 36 -19.32 -15.83 13.55
N ALA A 37 -19.07 -14.54 13.73
CA ALA A 37 -19.80 -13.48 13.05
C ALA A 37 -19.61 -13.52 11.52
N TYR A 38 -18.41 -13.82 11.02
CA TYR A 38 -18.15 -14.01 9.59
C TYR A 38 -18.96 -15.17 9.00
N LEU A 39 -18.99 -16.32 9.68
CA LEU A 39 -19.79 -17.45 9.22
C LEU A 39 -21.29 -17.10 9.22
N ASN A 40 -21.78 -16.48 10.30
CA ASN A 40 -23.17 -16.06 10.41
C ASN A 40 -23.58 -15.06 9.32
N TYR A 41 -22.69 -14.13 8.97
CA TYR A 41 -22.91 -13.21 7.85
C TYR A 41 -23.13 -13.97 6.53
N VAL A 42 -22.27 -14.94 6.22
CA VAL A 42 -22.39 -15.74 4.98
C VAL A 42 -23.71 -16.52 4.95
N LEU A 43 -24.07 -17.18 6.06
CA LEU A 43 -25.32 -17.92 6.17
C LEU A 43 -26.53 -16.99 6.02
N GLN A 44 -26.55 -15.86 6.73
CA GLN A 44 -27.63 -14.87 6.66
C GLN A 44 -27.81 -14.34 5.23
N ARG A 45 -26.71 -14.08 4.53
CA ARG A 45 -26.74 -13.63 3.13
C ARG A 45 -27.40 -14.67 2.23
N GLU A 46 -27.04 -15.95 2.33
CA GLU A 46 -27.63 -16.99 1.48
C GLU A 46 -29.09 -17.30 1.84
N ARG A 47 -29.45 -17.27 3.14
CA ARG A 47 -30.87 -17.34 3.57
C ARG A 47 -31.71 -16.27 2.89
N ILE A 48 -31.26 -15.03 2.89
CA ILE A 48 -31.96 -13.91 2.25
C ILE A 48 -32.02 -14.11 0.73
N ARG A 49 -30.91 -14.54 0.11
CA ARG A 49 -30.85 -14.82 -1.33
C ARG A 49 -31.90 -15.84 -1.77
N GLN A 50 -32.08 -16.88 -0.96
CA GLN A 50 -32.99 -17.98 -1.24
C GLN A 50 -34.40 -17.80 -0.66
N GLY A 51 -34.67 -16.66 0.02
CA GLY A 51 -35.95 -16.39 0.68
C GLY A 51 -36.28 -17.37 1.81
N ALA A 52 -35.27 -17.86 2.52
CA ALA A 52 -35.34 -18.80 3.64
C ALA A 52 -35.01 -18.11 4.97
N THR A 53 -35.70 -16.99 5.25
CA THR A 53 -35.45 -16.16 6.44
C THR A 53 -36.16 -16.64 7.70
N ASP A 54 -37.22 -17.44 7.53
CA ASP A 54 -38.01 -17.97 8.64
C ASP A 54 -37.38 -19.25 9.20
N ALA A 55 -37.36 -19.38 10.52
CA ALA A 55 -36.84 -20.55 11.20
C ALA A 55 -37.61 -21.82 10.80
N GLY A 56 -36.87 -22.86 10.42
CA GLY A 56 -37.42 -24.17 10.09
C GLY A 56 -36.60 -24.91 9.04
N GLN A 57 -37.17 -26.01 8.53
CA GLN A 57 -36.48 -26.95 7.64
C GLN A 57 -35.87 -26.30 6.39
N ARG A 58 -36.52 -25.24 5.86
CA ARG A 58 -36.01 -24.54 4.69
C ARG A 58 -34.75 -23.73 5.01
N GLN A 59 -34.69 -23.08 6.17
CA GLN A 59 -33.47 -22.40 6.62
C GLN A 59 -32.34 -23.41 6.83
N ASP A 60 -32.62 -24.52 7.52
CA ASP A 60 -31.63 -25.55 7.82
C ASP A 60 -31.04 -26.16 6.53
N ALA A 61 -31.87 -26.34 5.50
CA ALA A 61 -31.45 -26.82 4.20
C ALA A 61 -30.51 -25.83 3.49
N VAL A 62 -30.82 -24.54 3.51
CA VAL A 62 -29.98 -23.49 2.92
C VAL A 62 -28.65 -23.37 3.68
N ASP A 63 -28.67 -23.46 5.01
CA ASP A 63 -27.47 -23.43 5.82
C ASP A 63 -26.55 -24.62 5.51
N TYR A 64 -27.12 -25.82 5.45
CA TYR A 64 -26.39 -27.03 5.11
C TYR A 64 -25.77 -26.94 3.70
N GLU A 65 -26.56 -26.54 2.69
CA GLU A 65 -26.07 -26.36 1.32
C GLU A 65 -24.94 -25.32 1.24
N THR A 66 -25.08 -24.22 1.99
CA THR A 66 -24.06 -23.16 2.05
C THR A 66 -22.76 -23.69 2.65
N LEU A 67 -22.83 -24.44 3.75
CA LEU A 67 -21.65 -25.05 4.37
C LEU A 67 -20.99 -26.08 3.44
N VAL A 68 -21.77 -26.91 2.74
CA VAL A 68 -21.25 -27.86 1.75
C VAL A 68 -20.57 -27.12 0.59
N THR A 69 -21.14 -26.02 0.13
CA THR A 69 -20.56 -25.19 -0.94
C THR A 69 -19.23 -24.58 -0.51
N LEU A 70 -19.15 -24.01 0.70
CA LEU A 70 -17.91 -23.47 1.25
C LEU A 70 -16.83 -24.56 1.43
N LYS A 71 -17.23 -25.74 1.91
CA LYS A 71 -16.34 -26.89 2.11
C LYS A 71 -15.71 -27.39 0.81
N ASN A 72 -16.45 -27.27 -0.29
CA ASN A 72 -16.01 -27.70 -1.62
C ASN A 72 -15.62 -26.52 -2.51
N ALA A 73 -15.34 -25.35 -1.92
CA ALA A 73 -14.89 -24.18 -2.67
C ALA A 73 -13.59 -24.51 -3.40
N ASP A 74 -13.60 -24.30 -4.72
CA ASP A 74 -12.47 -24.56 -5.59
C ASP A 74 -12.41 -23.54 -6.73
N SER A 75 -11.22 -23.34 -7.29
CA SER A 75 -10.95 -22.38 -8.37
C SER A 75 -9.68 -22.76 -9.11
N ASP A 76 -9.76 -22.81 -10.44
CA ASP A 76 -8.60 -23.04 -11.31
C ASP A 76 -7.59 -21.87 -11.31
N ASP A 77 -8.01 -20.67 -10.87
CA ASP A 77 -7.13 -19.52 -10.75
C ASP A 77 -6.26 -19.62 -9.47
N PRO A 78 -4.92 -19.71 -9.59
CA PRO A 78 -4.02 -19.77 -8.44
C PRO A 78 -4.12 -18.55 -7.51
N GLN A 79 -4.59 -17.39 -8.01
CA GLN A 79 -4.78 -16.20 -7.18
C GLN A 79 -5.86 -16.42 -6.10
N HIS A 80 -6.78 -17.34 -6.34
CA HIS A 80 -7.87 -17.66 -5.40
C HIS A 80 -7.50 -18.74 -4.38
N ALA A 81 -6.33 -19.37 -4.46
CA ALA A 81 -5.96 -20.51 -3.60
C ALA A 81 -6.13 -20.21 -2.09
N HIS A 82 -5.70 -19.03 -1.65
CA HIS A 82 -5.87 -18.60 -0.26
C HIS A 82 -7.34 -18.36 0.13
N ALA A 83 -8.14 -17.82 -0.79
CA ALA A 83 -9.56 -17.59 -0.56
C ALA A 83 -10.32 -18.91 -0.49
N MET A 84 -10.03 -19.87 -1.38
CA MET A 84 -10.64 -21.20 -1.36
C MET A 84 -10.32 -21.91 -0.05
N LEU A 85 -9.05 -21.93 0.37
CA LEU A 85 -8.67 -22.54 1.64
C LEU A 85 -9.32 -21.86 2.85
N ALA A 86 -9.50 -20.54 2.82
CA ALA A 86 -10.22 -19.81 3.86
C ALA A 86 -11.70 -20.22 3.92
N PHE A 87 -12.38 -20.34 2.79
CA PHE A 87 -13.78 -20.79 2.73
C PHE A 87 -13.95 -22.24 3.19
N GLN A 88 -13.07 -23.13 2.74
CA GLN A 88 -13.06 -24.53 3.17
C GLN A 88 -12.92 -24.62 4.70
N ARG A 89 -11.99 -23.86 5.28
CA ARG A 89 -11.82 -23.79 6.74
C ARG A 89 -13.03 -23.18 7.43
N LEU A 90 -13.62 -22.12 6.87
CA LEU A 90 -14.78 -21.43 7.44
C LEU A 90 -15.98 -22.38 7.61
N SER A 91 -16.15 -23.33 6.68
CA SER A 91 -17.22 -24.34 6.75
C SER A 91 -17.06 -25.37 7.86
N VAL A 92 -15.84 -25.57 8.38
CA VAL A 92 -15.50 -26.61 9.36
C VAL A 92 -15.24 -25.99 10.74
N ASP A 93 -14.43 -24.94 10.76
CA ASP A 93 -13.91 -24.30 11.96
C ASP A 93 -13.65 -22.82 11.64
N PRO A 94 -14.60 -21.93 11.95
CA PRO A 94 -14.48 -20.51 11.61
C PRO A 94 -13.27 -19.85 12.30
N ILE A 95 -12.87 -20.33 13.49
CA ILE A 95 -11.71 -19.80 14.21
C ILE A 95 -10.43 -20.08 13.43
N LYS A 96 -10.24 -21.32 12.96
CA LYS A 96 -9.09 -21.67 12.11
C LYS A 96 -9.06 -20.95 10.78
N ALA A 97 -10.23 -20.59 10.24
CA ALA A 97 -10.32 -19.76 9.05
C ALA A 97 -9.81 -18.33 9.34
N ALA A 98 -10.27 -17.74 10.45
CA ALA A 98 -9.82 -16.41 10.87
C ALA A 98 -8.32 -16.37 11.19
N GLU A 99 -7.80 -17.33 11.96
CA GLU A 99 -6.36 -17.45 12.24
C GLU A 99 -5.52 -17.56 10.97
N TYR A 100 -6.01 -18.29 9.98
CA TYR A 100 -5.34 -18.45 8.69
C TYR A 100 -5.22 -17.12 7.95
N VAL A 101 -6.34 -16.38 7.86
CA VAL A 101 -6.39 -15.08 7.18
C VAL A 101 -5.52 -14.05 7.92
N GLU A 102 -5.58 -14.00 9.25
CA GLU A 102 -4.73 -13.11 10.05
C GLU A 102 -3.25 -13.39 9.81
N ARG A 103 -2.81 -14.66 9.89
CA ARG A 103 -1.42 -15.05 9.59
C ARG A 103 -1.01 -14.64 8.19
N LEU A 104 -1.89 -14.80 7.20
CA LEU A 104 -1.62 -14.41 5.81
C LEU A 104 -1.44 -12.89 5.68
N ILE A 105 -2.29 -12.10 6.33
CA ILE A 105 -2.20 -10.63 6.34
C ILE A 105 -0.90 -10.19 7.01
N THR A 106 -0.61 -10.69 8.21
CA THR A 106 0.61 -10.35 8.95
C THR A 106 1.86 -10.75 8.16
N SER A 107 1.90 -11.96 7.59
CA SER A 107 3.03 -12.42 6.78
C SER A 107 3.29 -11.50 5.58
N ARG A 108 2.25 -11.11 4.84
CA ARG A 108 2.39 -10.15 3.72
C ARG A 108 2.87 -8.78 4.20
N GLN A 109 2.37 -8.28 5.32
CA GLN A 109 2.82 -7.01 5.90
C GLN A 109 4.29 -7.06 6.33
N THR A 110 4.73 -8.17 6.94
CA THR A 110 6.14 -8.39 7.30
C THR A 110 7.01 -8.45 6.05
N GLU A 111 6.59 -9.17 5.01
CA GLU A 111 7.35 -9.26 3.76
C GLU A 111 7.50 -7.89 3.08
N LEU A 112 6.43 -7.09 3.02
CA LEU A 112 6.47 -5.72 2.50
C LEU A 112 7.40 -4.84 3.33
N SER A 113 7.31 -4.92 4.65
CA SER A 113 8.16 -4.16 5.57
C SER A 113 9.63 -4.55 5.40
N GLN A 114 9.93 -5.83 5.21
CA GLN A 114 11.28 -6.31 4.94
C GLN A 114 11.78 -5.76 3.60
N LYS A 115 10.99 -5.85 2.53
CA LYS A 115 11.35 -5.27 1.22
C LYS A 115 11.63 -3.77 1.31
N MET A 116 10.81 -3.02 2.05
CA MET A 116 11.04 -1.59 2.29
C MET A 116 12.31 -1.34 3.10
N THR A 117 12.60 -2.18 4.09
CA THR A 117 13.83 -2.13 4.88
C THR A 117 15.04 -2.45 4.03
N ASP A 118 14.97 -3.42 3.13
CA ASP A 118 16.04 -3.77 2.20
C ASP A 118 16.31 -2.63 1.21
N ILE A 119 15.26 -1.95 0.74
CA ILE A 119 15.38 -0.75 -0.09
C ILE A 119 16.01 0.41 0.69
N ALA A 120 15.61 0.60 1.96
CA ALA A 120 16.12 1.69 2.80
C ALA A 120 17.56 1.43 3.29
N SER A 121 17.91 0.17 3.55
CA SER A 121 19.22 -0.28 4.04
C SER A 121 20.26 -0.37 2.94
N LYS A 122 19.86 -0.52 1.68
CA LYS A 122 20.70 -0.21 0.51
C LYS A 122 21.13 1.25 0.61
N GLN A 123 22.32 1.47 1.17
CA GLN A 123 22.94 2.78 1.22
C GLN A 123 22.94 3.35 -0.19
N ARG A 124 22.20 4.44 -0.39
CA ARG A 124 22.50 5.35 -1.50
C ARG A 124 23.99 5.64 -1.43
N PRO A 125 24.75 5.56 -2.54
CA PRO A 125 26.20 5.72 -2.54
C PRO A 125 26.58 6.89 -1.62
N ARG A 126 27.33 6.59 -0.54
CA ARG A 126 27.57 7.50 0.59
C ARG A 126 28.34 8.79 0.22
N GLY A 127 28.75 8.96 -1.03
CA GLY A 127 29.22 10.25 -1.55
C GLY A 127 28.03 11.14 -1.90
N ARG A 128 28.04 12.41 -1.45
CA ARG A 128 27.24 13.42 -2.17
C ARG A 128 27.63 13.31 -3.64
N LYS A 129 26.64 13.16 -4.53
CA LYS A 129 26.86 13.24 -5.98
C LYS A 129 27.80 14.42 -6.26
N PRO A 130 28.84 14.27 -7.09
CA PRO A 130 29.90 15.28 -7.26
C PRO A 130 29.35 16.69 -7.46
N PHE A 131 28.30 16.82 -8.26
CA PHE A 131 27.57 18.07 -8.49
C PHE A 131 27.03 18.71 -7.21
N ALA A 132 26.40 17.93 -6.33
CA ALA A 132 25.81 18.46 -5.10
C ALA A 132 26.89 18.97 -4.13
N LYS A 133 28.05 18.31 -4.08
CA LYS A 133 29.18 18.74 -3.25
C LYS A 133 29.72 20.09 -3.72
N ILE A 134 30.02 20.20 -5.01
CA ILE A 134 30.57 21.42 -5.65
C ILE A 134 29.58 22.58 -5.54
N ILE A 135 28.30 22.35 -5.85
CA ILE A 135 27.26 23.39 -5.76
C ILE A 135 27.11 23.87 -4.32
N ASP A 136 27.12 22.97 -3.33
CA ASP A 136 27.05 23.35 -1.92
C ASP A 136 28.24 24.21 -1.49
N GLU A 137 29.45 23.92 -2.01
CA GLU A 137 30.64 24.73 -1.74
C GLU A 137 30.56 26.13 -2.37
N ILE A 138 30.15 26.20 -3.64
CA ILE A 138 29.93 27.47 -4.35
C ILE A 138 28.90 28.33 -3.61
N VAL A 139 27.77 27.73 -3.21
CA VAL A 139 26.67 28.44 -2.53
C VAL A 139 27.07 28.88 -1.11
N ARG A 140 27.96 28.16 -0.42
CA ARG A 140 28.50 28.58 0.87
C ARG A 140 29.37 29.83 0.75
N GLN A 141 30.16 29.92 -0.32
CA GLN A 141 31.01 31.09 -0.59
C GLN A 141 30.19 32.29 -1.08
N ASP A 142 29.19 32.03 -1.93
CA ASP A 142 28.32 33.05 -2.51
C ASP A 142 26.84 32.58 -2.53
N PRO A 143 26.05 32.89 -1.48
CA PRO A 143 24.66 32.45 -1.38
C PRO A 143 23.73 33.06 -2.44
N SER A 144 24.05 34.23 -2.96
CA SER A 144 23.23 34.94 -3.97
C SER A 144 23.57 34.52 -5.40
N ILE A 145 24.58 33.67 -5.60
CA ILE A 145 25.05 33.23 -6.92
C ILE A 145 23.92 32.81 -7.87
N SER A 146 24.02 33.25 -9.13
CA SER A 146 23.07 32.91 -10.19
C SER A 146 23.37 31.55 -10.82
N ARG A 147 22.35 30.94 -11.44
CA ARG A 147 22.49 29.67 -12.19
C ARG A 147 23.53 29.77 -13.30
N ASN A 148 23.59 30.89 -14.02
CA ASN A 148 24.56 31.08 -15.10
C ASN A 148 25.99 31.21 -14.57
N SER A 149 26.17 31.89 -13.44
CA SER A 149 27.47 32.00 -12.77
C SER A 149 27.97 30.64 -12.27
N VAL A 150 27.08 29.78 -11.74
CA VAL A 150 27.42 28.40 -11.35
C VAL A 150 27.83 27.57 -12.58
N LEU A 151 27.10 27.69 -13.70
CA LEU A 151 27.46 27.01 -14.94
C LEU A 151 28.84 27.43 -15.46
N GLN A 152 29.18 28.71 -15.38
CA GLN A 152 30.51 29.21 -15.75
C GLN A 152 31.61 28.67 -14.82
N ARG A 153 31.32 28.46 -13.53
CA ARG A 153 32.26 27.80 -12.62
C ARG A 153 32.48 26.34 -13.01
N PHE A 154 31.44 25.60 -13.39
CA PHE A 154 31.57 24.22 -13.88
C PHE A 154 32.41 24.13 -15.16
N LYS A 155 32.26 25.09 -16.10
CA LYS A 155 33.09 25.15 -17.32
C LYS A 155 34.59 25.36 -17.06
N LYS A 156 34.94 25.92 -15.90
CA LYS A 156 36.32 26.23 -15.50
C LYS A 156 36.89 25.21 -14.51
N HIS A 157 36.09 24.25 -14.07
CA HIS A 157 36.46 23.30 -13.03
C HIS A 157 37.12 22.07 -13.65
N GLU A 158 38.29 21.66 -13.16
CA GLU A 158 39.07 20.56 -13.75
C GLU A 158 38.33 19.21 -13.75
N GLU A 159 37.53 18.96 -12.70
CA GLU A 159 36.74 17.72 -12.58
C GLU A 159 35.49 17.63 -13.47
N PHE A 160 35.12 18.71 -14.19
CA PHE A 160 33.87 18.77 -14.96
C PHE A 160 34.05 19.25 -16.40
N ASN A 161 33.36 18.58 -17.31
CA ASN A 161 33.21 19.05 -18.68
C ASN A 161 31.75 19.43 -18.96
N VAL A 162 31.55 20.51 -19.72
CA VAL A 162 30.22 20.92 -20.19
C VAL A 162 30.16 20.75 -21.69
N ILE A 163 29.43 19.73 -22.14
CA ILE A 163 29.31 19.32 -23.55
C ILE A 163 27.83 19.01 -23.82
N ASP A 164 27.29 19.42 -24.97
CA ASP A 164 25.92 19.10 -25.44
C ASP A 164 24.82 19.25 -24.37
N ASP A 165 24.75 20.42 -23.72
CA ASP A 165 23.80 20.72 -22.64
C ASP A 165 23.83 19.77 -21.44
N LYS A 166 24.94 19.05 -21.26
CA LYS A 166 25.23 18.22 -20.10
C LYS A 166 26.48 18.72 -19.37
N ILE A 167 26.46 18.55 -18.06
CA ILE A 167 27.63 18.69 -17.19
C ILE A 167 28.04 17.27 -16.81
N ILE A 168 29.27 16.89 -17.14
CA ILE A 168 29.81 15.54 -16.96
C ILE A 168 30.88 15.64 -15.87
N CYS A 169 30.76 14.81 -14.84
CA CYS A 169 31.82 14.54 -13.88
C CYS A 169 32.51 13.24 -14.31
N HIS A 170 33.84 13.22 -14.36
CA HIS A 170 34.57 12.03 -14.80
C HIS A 170 34.71 10.99 -13.70
N GLU A 171 34.91 11.40 -12.44
CA GLU A 171 35.15 10.49 -11.31
C GLU A 171 34.41 10.94 -10.03
N PRO A 172 33.38 10.18 -9.60
CA PRO A 172 32.69 9.13 -10.32
C PRO A 172 32.00 9.66 -11.58
N HIS A 173 31.89 8.81 -12.61
CA HIS A 173 31.14 9.15 -13.82
C HIS A 173 29.67 9.43 -13.46
N ASP A 174 29.28 10.70 -13.55
CA ASP A 174 27.92 11.18 -13.28
C ASP A 174 27.62 12.30 -14.27
N GLU A 175 26.39 12.37 -14.75
CA GLU A 175 25.95 13.38 -15.71
C GLU A 175 24.75 14.14 -15.15
N MET A 176 24.72 15.45 -15.38
CA MET A 176 23.58 16.28 -15.07
C MET A 176 23.23 17.16 -16.27
N PRO A 177 21.97 17.17 -16.74
CA PRO A 177 21.57 18.13 -17.77
C PRO A 177 21.66 19.55 -17.22
N VAL A 178 22.08 20.50 -18.05
CA VAL A 178 22.21 21.92 -17.69
C VAL A 178 20.87 22.52 -17.25
N SER A 179 19.74 21.95 -17.69
CA SER A 179 18.39 22.27 -17.22
C SER A 179 18.15 21.90 -15.74
N GLY A 180 18.76 20.81 -15.26
CA GLY A 180 18.67 20.34 -13.88
C GLY A 180 19.45 21.19 -12.86
N LEU A 181 20.35 22.06 -13.35
CA LEU A 181 21.20 22.91 -12.51
C LEU A 181 20.39 23.88 -11.64
N SER A 182 19.27 24.40 -12.14
CA SER A 182 18.42 25.34 -11.38
C SER A 182 17.84 24.69 -10.13
N GLN A 183 17.36 23.45 -10.27
CA GLN A 183 16.79 22.68 -9.17
C GLN A 183 17.88 22.28 -8.17
N ALA A 184 19.05 21.87 -8.64
CA ALA A 184 20.20 21.54 -7.78
C ALA A 184 20.65 22.75 -6.95
N LEU A 185 20.75 23.92 -7.57
CA LEU A 185 21.09 25.19 -6.92
C LEU A 185 20.04 25.59 -5.87
N SER A 186 18.75 25.54 -6.21
CA SER A 186 17.66 25.85 -5.29
C SER A 186 17.70 24.96 -4.04
N ARG A 187 17.88 23.65 -4.23
CA ARG A 187 18.02 22.69 -3.12
C ARG A 187 19.23 22.99 -2.24
N SER A 188 20.35 23.41 -2.83
CA SER A 188 21.55 23.80 -2.10
C SER A 188 21.35 25.04 -1.23
N LYS A 189 20.77 26.11 -1.80
CA LYS A 189 20.41 27.33 -1.05
C LYS A 189 19.45 27.03 0.11
N ALA A 190 18.44 26.21 -0.13
CA ALA A 190 17.49 25.79 0.91
C ALA A 190 18.18 25.01 2.06
N ARG A 191 19.18 24.16 1.75
CA ARG A 191 19.98 23.47 2.77
C ARG A 191 20.82 24.45 3.59
N LEU A 192 21.48 25.42 2.95
CA LEU A 192 22.27 26.44 3.65
C LEU A 192 21.39 27.24 4.62
N LEU A 193 20.21 27.68 4.18
CA LEU A 193 19.24 28.38 5.04
C LEU A 193 18.81 27.56 6.26
N LYS A 194 18.59 26.25 6.11
CA LYS A 194 18.26 25.36 7.25
C LYS A 194 19.41 25.26 8.25
N ILE A 195 20.67 25.18 7.77
CA ILE A 195 21.85 25.13 8.63
C ILE A 195 22.00 26.44 9.40
N LEU A 196 21.89 27.59 8.73
CA LEU A 196 21.98 28.91 9.37
C LEU A 196 20.90 29.10 10.44
N LYS A 197 19.64 28.71 10.15
CA LYS A 197 18.54 28.77 11.13
C LYS A 197 18.76 27.87 12.34
N LYS A 198 19.43 26.72 12.18
CA LYS A 198 19.72 25.78 13.28
C LYS A 198 20.82 26.29 14.23
N HIS A 199 21.77 27.09 13.72
CA HIS A 199 22.87 27.65 14.52
C HIS A 199 22.55 29.04 15.11
N SER A 200 21.38 29.61 14.80
CA SER A 200 20.87 30.86 15.34
C SER A 200 19.93 30.67 16.55
N ARG A 201 19.76 29.43 17.02
CA ARG A 201 19.02 29.04 18.23
C ARG A 201 20.00 28.47 19.23
#